data_AF-A0A1A7X335-F1
#
_entry.id   AF-A0A1A7X335-F1
#
_cell.length_a   1.000
_cell.length_b   1.000
_cell.length_c   1.000
_cell.angle_alpha   90.00
_cell.angle_beta   90.00
_cell.angle_gamma   90.00
#
_symmetry.space_group_name_H-M   'P 1'
#
loop_
_entity.id
_entity.type
_entity.pdbx_description
1 polymer ?
#
loop_
_entity_poly.entity_id
_entity_poly.type
_entity_poly.pdbx_seq_one_letter_code
_entity_poly.pdbx_strand_id
1 'polypeptide(L)'
;MSKALYGRLFSWIVNRINSLLQPDTNTSASESCMNVGILDIFGFENFKKNSFEQLCINIANEQIQFYFNQHIFALEQMEYQSEGVDASLVEYEDNRPILDMFLQKPMGLLSLMDEESRFPQATDQTLVDKFEDNLRCKYFWIPKRMELFFGIQHYAGKVMYDVNGFLEKNRAFIAAEPAEGARVDTMEMMRHPEETTSMRRQTVASYFRYSLMDLLSKMVVGQPHFVRCIKPNDDRQALRFFKERVMLQLRYTGILETVNIRRQGYSHRIPFEEFVNRYFYLAFRAHQMPETSRENAIAILERAKLQDWVLGKTKVFLKYYHVEQLNLLLREVIARVVLMQAYTKGWLAARRYRKVKEKRNRGAIVIQSAWRGYAARQNLKQIKKEREEAALRIQSAYRGHRVHQDHEPQGHKYQATNEGITGYSLKSQEGHQDNIKKANVGPDSRDRQVKDVKRDKGRAEDGVTKPRRETARLRDVQSKQGPVVKMQQRTSRRRGQQPKLLNSPEDSLYYNQLNRTLDYQGSKRKPRKL
;
A
#
# COMPACT_ATOMS: atom_id res chain seq x y z
N MET A 1 -0.57 3.06 53.44
CA MET A 1 -1.95 3.58 53.59
C MET A 1 -2.59 4.00 52.26
N SER A 2 -2.01 4.95 51.51
CA SER A 2 -2.64 5.46 50.26
C SER A 2 -2.94 4.40 49.20
N LYS A 3 -2.02 3.44 48.96
CA LYS A 3 -2.25 2.31 48.02
C LYS A 3 -3.46 1.45 48.41
N ALA A 4 -3.64 1.16 49.71
CA ALA A 4 -4.73 0.35 50.22
C ALA A 4 -6.09 1.07 50.12
N LEU A 5 -6.12 2.38 50.44
CA LEU A 5 -7.32 3.21 50.27
C LEU A 5 -7.74 3.28 48.79
N TYR A 6 -6.79 3.52 47.89
CA TYR A 6 -7.07 3.53 46.45
C TYR A 6 -7.59 2.16 45.96
N GLY A 7 -6.97 1.05 46.39
CA GLY A 7 -7.41 -0.29 46.04
C GLY A 7 -8.86 -0.57 46.47
N ARG A 8 -9.22 -0.22 47.71
CA ARG A 8 -10.59 -0.38 48.21
C ARG A 8 -11.59 0.50 47.47
N LEU A 9 -11.24 1.76 47.22
CA LEU A 9 -12.08 2.69 46.45
C LEU A 9 -12.31 2.17 45.03
N PHE A 10 -11.26 1.69 44.37
CA PHE A 10 -11.36 1.11 43.03
C PHE A 10 -12.30 -0.10 43.00
N SER A 11 -12.15 -1.06 43.93
CA SER A 11 -13.06 -2.20 44.04
C SER A 11 -14.50 -1.76 44.28
N TRP A 12 -14.73 -0.75 45.12
CA TRP A 12 -16.06 -0.21 45.36
C TRP A 12 -16.68 0.40 44.10
N ILE A 13 -15.91 1.17 43.32
CA ILE A 13 -16.36 1.74 42.04
C ILE A 13 -16.77 0.63 41.08
N VAL A 14 -15.93 -0.40 40.92
CA VAL A 14 -16.21 -1.53 40.02
C VAL A 14 -17.47 -2.28 40.45
N ASN A 15 -17.62 -2.57 41.75
CA ASN A 15 -18.82 -3.24 42.27
C ASN A 15 -20.08 -2.39 42.07
N ARG A 16 -20.00 -1.08 42.26
CA ARG A 16 -21.12 -0.17 42.02
C ARG A 16 -21.52 -0.15 40.55
N ILE A 17 -20.57 -0.10 39.63
CA ILE A 17 -20.84 -0.20 38.19
C ILE A 17 -21.49 -1.55 37.86
N ASN A 18 -20.95 -2.65 38.40
CA ASN A 18 -21.49 -4.00 38.18
C ASN A 18 -22.94 -4.11 38.65
N SER A 19 -23.28 -3.61 39.85
CA SER A 19 -24.66 -3.62 40.35
C SER A 19 -25.63 -2.83 39.47
N LEU A 20 -25.19 -1.74 38.84
CA LEU A 20 -26.01 -0.94 37.93
C LEU A 20 -26.17 -1.57 36.54
N LEU A 21 -25.28 -2.47 36.15
CA LEU A 21 -25.29 -3.18 34.86
C LEU A 21 -25.94 -4.57 34.94
N GLN A 22 -26.40 -5.01 36.13
CA GLN A 22 -27.06 -6.30 36.27
C GLN A 22 -28.36 -6.32 35.44
N PRO A 23 -28.59 -7.36 34.62
CA PRO A 23 -29.83 -7.48 33.86
C PRO A 23 -31.03 -7.72 34.80
N ASP A 24 -32.18 -7.15 34.46
CA ASP A 24 -33.41 -7.32 35.22
C ASP A 24 -33.83 -8.80 35.26
N THR A 25 -33.88 -9.38 36.46
CA THR A 25 -34.22 -10.79 36.72
C THR A 25 -35.63 -11.21 36.27
N ASN A 26 -36.45 -10.29 35.78
CA ASN A 26 -37.84 -10.54 35.39
C ASN A 26 -38.03 -10.98 33.92
N THR A 27 -36.97 -11.03 33.12
CA THR A 27 -37.05 -11.51 31.73
C THR A 27 -36.48 -12.93 31.64
N SER A 28 -37.34 -13.92 31.91
CA SER A 28 -37.26 -15.31 31.46
C SER A 28 -35.90 -16.02 31.53
N ALA A 29 -35.74 -16.82 32.58
CA ALA A 29 -34.69 -17.82 32.79
C ALA A 29 -34.72 -19.01 31.79
N SER A 30 -34.93 -18.79 30.48
CA SER A 30 -35.06 -19.90 29.52
C SER A 30 -34.42 -19.69 28.14
N GLU A 31 -33.52 -18.72 27.96
CA GLU A 31 -32.65 -18.70 26.78
C GLU A 31 -31.20 -18.66 27.25
N SER A 32 -30.37 -19.56 26.71
CA SER A 32 -28.93 -19.57 26.91
C SER A 32 -28.36 -18.23 26.44
N CYS A 33 -28.25 -17.26 27.34
CA CYS A 33 -27.68 -15.96 27.03
C CYS A 33 -26.22 -16.18 26.61
N MET A 34 -25.93 -15.94 25.34
CA MET A 34 -24.57 -16.00 24.82
C MET A 34 -23.81 -14.78 25.37
N ASN A 35 -22.78 -15.04 26.16
CA ASN A 35 -21.97 -13.98 26.75
C ASN A 35 -20.75 -13.72 25.86
N VAL A 36 -20.52 -12.46 25.50
CA VAL A 36 -19.31 -12.01 24.81
C VAL A 36 -18.43 -11.27 25.81
N GLY A 37 -17.28 -11.86 26.16
CA GLY A 37 -16.28 -11.24 27.01
C GLY A 37 -15.26 -10.45 26.17
N ILE A 38 -14.97 -9.22 26.58
CA ILE A 38 -13.89 -8.41 25.99
C ILE A 38 -12.79 -8.28 27.04
N LEU A 39 -11.60 -8.79 26.73
CA LEU A 39 -10.42 -8.70 27.57
C LEU A 39 -9.47 -7.64 27.01
N ASP A 40 -9.29 -6.54 27.74
CA ASP A 40 -8.29 -5.52 27.46
C ASP A 40 -7.17 -5.62 28.51
N ILE A 41 -5.96 -5.92 28.05
CA ILE A 41 -4.79 -6.20 28.89
C ILE A 41 -3.52 -5.63 28.28
N PHE A 42 -2.54 -5.36 29.14
CA PHE A 42 -1.23 -4.92 28.71
C PHE A 42 -0.52 -5.98 27.85
N GLY A 43 0.11 -5.53 26.77
CA GLY A 43 1.04 -6.35 26.01
C GLY A 43 2.39 -6.49 26.72
N PHE A 44 3.27 -7.30 26.15
CA PHE A 44 4.63 -7.51 26.65
C PHE A 44 5.41 -6.19 26.77
N GLU A 45 6.08 -5.98 27.92
CA GLU A 45 6.82 -4.76 28.24
C GLU A 45 8.32 -5.04 28.40
N ASN A 46 9.14 -4.23 27.74
CA ASN A 46 10.59 -4.23 27.93
C ASN A 46 11.12 -2.80 27.82
N PHE A 47 11.39 -2.21 28.98
CA PHE A 47 11.94 -0.87 29.15
C PHE A 47 13.45 -0.91 29.43
N LYS A 48 14.06 0.27 29.55
CA LYS A 48 15.46 0.40 29.96
C LYS A 48 15.72 -0.14 31.39
N LYS A 49 14.70 -0.07 32.25
CA LYS A 49 14.68 -0.61 33.60
C LYS A 49 13.36 -1.34 33.79
N ASN A 50 13.42 -2.66 33.99
CA ASN A 50 12.24 -3.49 34.23
C ASN A 50 12.26 -3.93 35.69
N SER A 51 11.11 -3.83 36.35
CA SER A 51 10.95 -4.14 37.77
C SER A 51 9.90 -5.27 37.94
N PHE A 52 9.50 -5.55 39.18
CA PHE A 52 8.50 -6.54 39.56
C PHE A 52 7.20 -6.40 38.77
N GLU A 53 6.76 -5.18 38.49
CA GLU A 53 5.54 -4.90 37.73
C GLU A 53 5.65 -5.43 36.29
N GLN A 54 6.78 -5.17 35.61
CA GLN A 54 7.04 -5.70 34.27
C GLN A 54 7.16 -7.23 34.29
N LEU A 55 7.74 -7.80 35.36
CA LEU A 55 7.82 -9.26 35.50
C LEU A 55 6.40 -9.87 35.54
N CYS A 56 5.48 -9.34 36.35
CA CYS A 56 4.10 -9.80 36.38
C CYS A 56 3.40 -9.64 35.01
N ILE A 57 3.56 -8.50 34.34
CA ILE A 57 2.99 -8.26 33.01
C ILE A 57 3.52 -9.28 32.00
N ASN A 58 4.83 -9.54 32.01
CA ASN A 58 5.46 -10.45 31.07
C ASN A 58 5.12 -11.92 31.36
N ILE A 59 4.97 -12.33 32.62
CA ILE A 59 4.48 -13.67 32.99
C ILE A 59 3.03 -13.87 32.50
N ALA A 60 2.16 -12.88 32.68
CA ALA A 60 0.80 -12.95 32.17
C ALA A 60 0.80 -13.08 30.63
N ASN A 61 1.62 -12.29 29.94
CA ASN A 61 1.77 -12.37 28.48
C ASN A 61 2.32 -13.72 28.02
N GLU A 62 3.29 -14.31 28.72
CA GLU A 62 3.82 -15.64 28.43
C GLU A 62 2.72 -16.71 28.50
N GLN A 63 1.87 -16.64 29.54
CA GLN A 63 0.79 -17.58 29.78
C GLN A 63 -0.36 -17.44 28.78
N ILE A 64 -0.71 -16.21 28.42
CA ILE A 64 -1.70 -15.94 27.38
C ILE A 64 -1.16 -16.33 26.00
N GLN A 65 0.13 -16.15 25.74
CA GLN A 65 0.77 -16.60 24.51
C GLN A 65 0.75 -18.13 24.40
N PHE A 66 0.98 -18.85 25.49
CA PHE A 66 0.83 -20.32 25.53
C PHE A 66 -0.60 -20.74 25.16
N TYR A 67 -1.61 -20.15 25.80
CA TYR A 67 -3.03 -20.40 25.49
C TYR A 67 -3.34 -20.10 24.02
N PHE A 68 -2.85 -18.97 23.51
CA PHE A 68 -3.01 -18.57 22.11
C PHE A 68 -2.39 -19.58 21.15
N ASN A 69 -1.14 -19.99 21.37
CA ASN A 69 -0.44 -20.95 20.52
C ASN A 69 -1.18 -22.29 20.49
N GLN A 70 -1.61 -22.79 21.66
CA GLN A 70 -2.37 -24.03 21.77
C GLN A 70 -3.70 -23.94 21.00
N HIS A 71 -4.42 -22.82 21.12
CA HIS A 71 -5.70 -22.64 20.43
C HIS A 71 -5.53 -22.50 18.91
N ILE A 72 -4.57 -21.72 18.44
CA ILE A 72 -4.28 -21.59 17.01
C ILE A 72 -3.85 -22.92 16.42
N PHE A 73 -3.02 -23.69 17.12
CA PHE A 73 -2.58 -25.00 16.68
C PHE A 73 -3.74 -26.00 16.61
N ALA A 74 -4.64 -26.00 17.60
CA ALA A 74 -5.84 -26.82 17.57
C ALA A 74 -6.76 -26.46 16.39
N LEU A 75 -6.96 -25.17 16.11
CA LEU A 75 -7.71 -24.69 14.94
C LEU A 75 -7.05 -25.10 13.62
N GLU A 76 -5.72 -25.04 13.53
CA GLU A 76 -4.96 -25.48 12.36
C GLU A 76 -5.17 -26.98 12.09
N GLN A 77 -5.04 -27.81 13.11
CA GLN A 77 -5.27 -29.25 13.01
C GLN A 77 -6.71 -29.58 12.65
N MET A 78 -7.69 -28.92 13.27
CA MET A 78 -9.11 -29.13 12.97
C MET A 78 -9.42 -28.79 11.50
N GLU A 79 -8.86 -27.70 10.97
CA GLU A 79 -9.01 -27.38 9.54
C GLU A 79 -8.45 -28.52 8.68
N TYR A 80 -7.21 -28.97 8.94
CA TYR A 80 -6.58 -30.00 8.12
C TYR A 80 -7.35 -31.33 8.20
N GLN A 81 -7.78 -31.74 9.40
CA GLN A 81 -8.60 -32.93 9.59
C GLN A 81 -9.94 -32.83 8.85
N SER A 82 -10.61 -31.67 8.93
CA SER A 82 -11.89 -31.45 8.24
C SER A 82 -11.75 -31.59 6.73
N GLU A 83 -10.61 -31.14 6.19
CA GLU A 83 -10.28 -31.16 4.77
C GLU A 83 -9.55 -32.45 4.34
N GLY A 84 -9.22 -33.37 5.26
CA GLY A 84 -8.51 -34.62 4.98
C GLY A 84 -7.03 -34.42 4.62
N VAL A 85 -6.42 -33.33 5.09
CA VAL A 85 -5.00 -32.99 4.95
C VAL A 85 -4.24 -33.55 6.17
N ASP A 86 -3.00 -34.01 5.95
CA ASP A 86 -2.14 -34.49 7.03
C ASP A 86 -1.80 -33.36 8.01
N ALA A 87 -2.20 -33.53 9.27
CA ALA A 87 -2.01 -32.59 10.36
C ALA A 87 -0.64 -32.67 11.03
N SER A 88 0.16 -33.71 10.75
CA SER A 88 1.47 -33.95 11.39
C SER A 88 2.57 -32.96 10.97
N LEU A 89 2.33 -32.15 9.94
CA LEU A 89 3.29 -31.23 9.32
C LEU A 89 3.62 -29.98 10.15
N VAL A 90 2.91 -29.72 11.24
CA VAL A 90 3.03 -28.46 11.99
C VAL A 90 3.55 -28.74 13.39
N GLU A 91 4.78 -28.30 13.66
CA GLU A 91 5.35 -28.28 15.01
C GLU A 91 5.43 -26.83 15.51
N TYR A 92 5.29 -26.61 16.82
CA TYR A 92 5.46 -25.29 17.41
C TYR A 92 6.35 -25.36 18.66
N GLU A 93 7.03 -24.27 18.97
CA GLU A 93 7.85 -24.19 20.17
C GLU A 93 6.95 -24.04 21.40
N ASP A 94 6.92 -25.08 22.23
CA ASP A 94 6.16 -25.08 23.47
C ASP A 94 6.87 -24.23 24.55
N ASN A 95 6.22 -23.15 24.98
CA ASN A 95 6.70 -22.30 26.06
C ASN A 95 6.25 -22.78 27.46
N ARG A 96 5.70 -23.99 27.58
CA ARG A 96 5.41 -24.61 28.88
C ARG A 96 6.60 -24.71 29.83
N PRO A 97 7.83 -25.06 29.40
CA PRO A 97 8.97 -25.14 30.31
C PRO A 97 9.32 -23.81 31.01
N ILE A 98 9.13 -22.66 30.34
CA ILE A 98 9.34 -21.35 30.96
C ILE A 98 8.17 -20.98 31.89
N LEU A 99 6.94 -21.39 31.56
CA LEU A 99 5.79 -21.22 32.45
C LEU A 99 5.91 -22.06 33.72
N ASP A 100 6.40 -23.29 33.62
CA ASP A 100 6.69 -24.14 34.77
C ASP A 100 7.76 -23.49 35.65
N MET A 101 8.83 -22.93 35.06
CA MET A 101 9.81 -22.14 35.80
C MET A 101 9.17 -20.97 36.57
N PHE A 102 8.14 -20.31 36.03
CA PHE A 102 7.45 -19.22 36.73
C PHE A 102 6.46 -19.68 37.80
N LEU A 103 5.62 -20.66 37.44
CA LEU A 103 4.36 -20.97 38.13
C LEU A 103 4.35 -22.37 38.77
N GLN A 104 5.37 -23.20 38.63
CA GLN A 104 5.39 -24.49 39.31
C GLN A 104 5.48 -24.30 40.83
N LYS A 105 4.86 -25.21 41.59
CA LYS A 105 5.04 -25.31 43.04
C LYS A 105 5.84 -26.58 43.35
N PRO A 106 6.73 -26.57 44.36
CA PRO A 106 7.09 -25.45 45.22
C PRO A 106 8.22 -24.56 44.68
N MET A 107 8.90 -24.96 43.60
CA MET A 107 10.19 -24.37 43.17
C MET A 107 10.11 -23.33 42.03
N GLY A 108 8.91 -22.89 41.65
CA GLY A 108 8.77 -21.84 40.63
C GLY A 108 9.16 -20.46 41.15
N LEU A 109 9.55 -19.56 40.26
CA LEU A 109 10.03 -18.21 40.56
C LEU A 109 9.10 -17.45 41.53
N LEU A 110 7.79 -17.46 41.28
CA LEU A 110 6.84 -16.78 42.18
C LEU A 110 6.76 -17.43 43.57
N SER A 111 6.95 -18.75 43.65
CA SER A 111 6.90 -19.48 44.92
C SER A 111 8.15 -19.22 45.76
N LEU A 112 9.33 -19.19 45.13
CA LEU A 112 10.60 -18.84 45.78
C LEU A 112 10.58 -17.40 46.32
N MET A 113 10.01 -16.48 45.53
CA MET A 113 9.81 -15.09 45.95
C MET A 113 8.83 -14.95 47.11
N ASP A 114 7.75 -15.73 47.12
CA ASP A 114 6.80 -15.78 48.24
C ASP A 114 7.41 -16.35 49.51
N GLU A 115 8.31 -17.32 49.37
CA GLU A 115 9.06 -17.88 50.48
C GLU A 115 10.02 -16.86 51.08
N GLU A 116 10.84 -16.19 50.27
CA GLU A 116 11.74 -15.11 50.75
C GLU A 116 11.00 -13.90 51.30
N SER A 117 9.81 -13.62 50.77
CA SER A 117 8.97 -12.54 51.31
C SER A 117 8.51 -12.81 52.74
N ARG A 118 8.52 -14.07 53.21
CA ARG A 118 8.13 -14.45 54.58
C ARG A 118 9.28 -14.35 55.58
N PHE A 119 10.53 -14.36 55.11
CA PHE A 119 11.70 -14.26 55.99
C PHE A 119 12.01 -12.79 56.32
N PRO A 120 11.96 -12.37 57.61
CA PRO A 120 12.12 -10.96 57.98
C PRO A 120 13.47 -10.34 57.62
N GLN A 121 14.54 -11.15 57.62
CA GLN A 121 15.90 -10.74 57.31
C GLN A 121 16.28 -10.93 55.83
N ALA A 122 15.37 -11.43 55.00
CA ALA A 122 15.62 -11.60 53.57
C ALA A 122 15.80 -10.24 52.88
N THR A 123 16.80 -10.20 52.00
CA THR A 123 17.14 -9.04 51.17
C THR A 123 16.94 -9.37 49.70
N ASP A 124 16.90 -8.35 48.84
CA ASP A 124 16.81 -8.59 47.39
C ASP A 124 18.03 -9.38 46.87
N GLN A 125 19.19 -9.29 47.53
CA GLN A 125 20.37 -10.11 47.20
C GLN A 125 20.13 -11.58 47.51
N THR A 126 19.63 -11.91 48.72
CA THR A 126 19.33 -13.31 49.08
C THR A 126 18.27 -13.92 48.16
N LEU A 127 17.36 -13.10 47.61
CA LEU A 127 16.41 -13.53 46.59
C LEU A 127 17.11 -13.90 45.27
N VAL A 128 18.07 -13.08 44.80
CA VAL A 128 18.85 -13.38 43.59
C VAL A 128 19.65 -14.67 43.75
N ASP A 129 20.33 -14.83 44.88
CA ASP A 129 21.12 -16.03 45.17
C ASP A 129 20.23 -17.27 45.17
N LYS A 130 19.04 -17.17 45.79
CA LYS A 130 18.05 -18.26 45.78
C LYS A 130 17.54 -18.57 44.37
N PHE A 131 17.34 -17.57 43.52
CA PHE A 131 17.01 -17.81 42.11
C PHE A 131 18.16 -18.50 41.37
N GLU A 132 19.42 -18.12 41.61
CA GLU A 132 20.60 -18.78 41.00
C GLU A 132 20.69 -20.27 41.35
N ASP A 133 20.45 -20.59 42.61
CA ASP A 133 20.57 -21.95 43.11
C ASP A 133 19.45 -22.86 42.60
N ASN A 134 18.24 -22.33 42.46
CA ASN A 134 17.04 -23.13 42.20
C ASN A 134 16.54 -23.07 40.74
N LEU A 135 16.76 -21.98 40.00
CA LEU A 135 16.21 -21.77 38.65
C LEU A 135 17.23 -22.06 37.53
N ARG A 136 17.99 -23.15 37.66
CA ARG A 136 19.00 -23.55 36.66
C ARG A 136 18.34 -24.09 35.39
N CYS A 137 18.01 -23.22 34.45
CA CYS A 137 17.41 -23.58 33.17
C CYS A 137 17.94 -22.73 32.01
N LYS A 138 17.62 -23.12 30.76
CA LYS A 138 18.06 -22.38 29.55
C LYS A 138 17.47 -20.96 29.44
N TYR A 139 16.41 -20.67 30.18
CA TYR A 139 15.67 -19.40 30.07
C TYR A 139 16.13 -18.36 31.08
N PHE A 140 16.81 -18.75 32.15
CA PHE A 140 17.20 -17.89 33.25
C PHE A 140 18.73 -17.72 33.29
N TRP A 141 19.21 -16.51 33.54
CA TRP A 141 20.64 -16.27 33.76
C TRP A 141 20.87 -15.08 34.69
N ILE A 142 22.03 -15.07 35.36
CA ILE A 142 22.50 -13.93 36.16
C ILE A 142 23.69 -13.25 35.45
N PRO A 143 23.66 -11.93 35.27
CA PRO A 143 24.76 -11.16 34.72
C PRO A 143 25.94 -11.08 35.70
N LYS A 144 27.12 -11.59 35.30
CA LYS A 144 28.35 -11.64 36.12
C LYS A 144 28.87 -10.32 36.70
N ARG A 145 28.35 -9.16 36.28
CA ARG A 145 28.83 -7.83 36.71
C ARG A 145 27.72 -6.98 37.36
N MET A 146 26.54 -7.54 37.60
CA MET A 146 25.40 -6.80 38.15
C MET A 146 24.72 -7.67 39.20
N GLU A 147 25.00 -7.41 40.48
CA GLU A 147 24.62 -8.29 41.60
C GLU A 147 23.10 -8.34 41.88
N LEU A 148 22.35 -7.30 41.50
CA LEU A 148 20.90 -7.19 41.73
C LEU A 148 20.08 -7.25 40.44
N PHE A 149 20.53 -8.06 39.48
CA PHE A 149 19.82 -8.26 38.23
C PHE A 149 19.71 -9.74 37.91
N PHE A 150 18.63 -10.12 37.25
CA PHE A 150 18.56 -11.39 36.53
C PHE A 150 17.95 -11.17 35.16
N GLY A 151 18.21 -12.09 34.25
CA GLY A 151 17.68 -12.08 32.91
C GLY A 151 16.77 -13.28 32.65
N ILE A 152 15.72 -13.05 31.88
CA ILE A 152 14.83 -14.10 31.40
C ILE A 152 14.68 -14.02 29.87
N GLN A 153 14.71 -15.18 29.22
CA GLN A 153 14.49 -15.36 27.80
C GLN A 153 13.01 -15.68 27.58
N HIS A 154 12.20 -14.64 27.41
CA HIS A 154 10.79 -14.76 27.04
C HIS A 154 10.64 -15.09 25.54
N TYR A 155 9.43 -15.48 25.11
CA TYR A 155 9.12 -15.64 23.68
C TYR A 155 9.41 -14.36 22.87
N ALA A 156 9.19 -13.20 23.49
CA ALA A 156 9.37 -11.89 22.87
C ALA A 156 10.84 -11.43 22.83
N GLY A 157 11.72 -12.10 23.59
CA GLY A 157 13.15 -11.79 23.67
C GLY A 157 13.70 -11.76 25.09
N LYS A 158 14.97 -11.38 25.21
CA LYS A 158 15.67 -11.24 26.50
C LYS A 158 15.22 -9.99 27.24
N VAL A 159 14.84 -10.16 28.49
CA VAL A 159 14.49 -9.05 29.40
C VAL A 159 15.38 -9.13 30.63
N MET A 160 15.94 -7.99 31.01
CA MET A 160 16.71 -7.81 32.24
C MET A 160 15.82 -7.16 33.29
N TYR A 161 15.74 -7.76 34.46
CA TYR A 161 14.98 -7.27 35.60
C TYR A 161 15.91 -6.79 36.71
N ASP A 162 15.62 -5.60 37.23
CA ASP A 162 16.27 -4.98 38.37
C ASP A 162 15.55 -5.43 39.64
N VAL A 163 16.22 -6.19 40.51
CA VAL A 163 15.59 -6.83 41.69
C VAL A 163 15.41 -5.85 42.85
N ASN A 164 15.95 -4.63 42.75
CA ASN A 164 15.81 -3.63 43.81
C ASN A 164 14.33 -3.36 44.16
N GLY A 165 13.99 -3.63 45.42
CA GLY A 165 12.64 -3.46 45.97
C GLY A 165 11.65 -4.56 45.61
N PHE A 166 12.09 -5.70 45.06
CA PHE A 166 11.19 -6.81 44.72
C PHE A 166 10.47 -7.36 45.94
N LEU A 167 11.21 -7.67 47.01
CA LEU A 167 10.61 -8.25 48.22
C LEU A 167 9.65 -7.25 48.89
N GLU A 168 10.02 -5.97 48.95
CA GLU A 168 9.15 -4.92 49.49
C GLU A 168 7.84 -4.83 48.70
N LYS A 169 7.93 -4.78 47.37
CA LYS A 169 6.76 -4.74 46.48
C LYS A 169 5.89 -5.98 46.61
N ASN A 170 6.48 -7.16 46.75
CA ASN A 170 5.73 -8.40 46.91
C ASN A 170 5.03 -8.50 48.28
N ARG A 171 5.64 -7.95 49.34
CA ARG A 171 5.05 -7.86 50.69
C ARG A 171 3.92 -6.82 50.78
N ALA A 172 3.87 -5.85 49.88
CA ALA A 172 2.99 -4.68 49.97
C ALA A 172 1.47 -4.93 49.84
N PHE A 173 0.99 -6.18 49.90
CA PHE A 173 -0.43 -6.49 49.89
C PHE A 173 -1.08 -6.33 51.28
N ILE A 174 -0.36 -6.51 52.39
CA ILE A 174 -0.96 -6.50 53.74
C ILE A 174 -0.05 -5.86 54.78
N ALA A 175 -0.19 -4.55 54.93
CA ALA A 175 0.02 -3.85 56.20
C ALA A 175 -1.09 -2.82 56.36
N ALA A 176 -2.34 -3.28 56.30
CA ALA A 176 -3.44 -2.56 56.92
C ALA A 176 -3.55 -3.12 58.34
N GLU A 177 -2.65 -2.70 59.23
CA GLU A 177 -3.05 -2.69 60.63
C GLU A 177 -4.29 -1.80 60.71
N PRO A 178 -5.40 -2.26 61.29
CA PRO A 178 -6.42 -1.34 61.71
C PRO A 178 -5.76 -0.46 62.77
N ALA A 179 -5.43 0.78 62.43
CA ALA A 179 -5.05 1.76 63.42
C ALA A 179 -6.19 1.81 64.45
N GLU A 180 -5.93 1.31 65.65
CA GLU A 180 -6.77 1.47 66.83
C GLU A 180 -6.96 2.98 67.04
N GLY A 181 -8.01 3.56 66.44
CA GLY A 181 -8.25 5.00 66.53
C GLY A 181 -9.12 5.61 65.43
N ALA A 182 -9.27 4.99 64.25
CA ALA A 182 -10.11 5.55 63.18
C ALA A 182 -11.58 5.11 63.33
N ARG A 183 -12.23 5.53 64.41
CA ARG A 183 -13.70 5.55 64.50
C ARG A 183 -14.22 6.79 63.78
N VAL A 184 -14.51 6.67 62.49
CA VAL A 184 -15.40 7.63 61.80
C VAL A 184 -16.32 6.85 60.87
N ASP A 185 -17.61 7.09 61.07
CA ASP A 185 -18.85 6.51 60.52
C ASP A 185 -18.99 6.39 58.98
N THR A 186 -17.90 6.52 58.22
CA THR A 186 -17.91 6.48 56.74
C THR A 186 -17.18 5.26 56.14
N MET A 187 -16.51 4.44 56.97
CA MET A 187 -15.75 3.27 56.51
C MET A 187 -16.54 1.97 56.44
N GLU A 188 -17.79 1.93 56.89
CA GLU A 188 -18.59 0.69 56.90
C GLU A 188 -18.99 0.25 55.47
N MET A 189 -19.10 1.18 54.53
CA MET A 189 -19.40 0.92 53.11
C MET A 189 -18.20 0.40 52.28
N MET A 190 -17.01 0.28 52.86
CA MET A 190 -15.77 -0.16 52.18
C MET A 190 -15.26 -1.54 52.64
N ARG A 191 -16.07 -2.31 53.37
CA ARG A 191 -15.73 -3.71 53.69
C ARG A 191 -16.01 -4.60 52.49
N HIS A 192 -14.98 -5.27 51.99
CA HIS A 192 -15.16 -6.45 51.15
C HIS A 192 -15.80 -7.57 52.01
N PRO A 193 -16.80 -8.30 51.52
CA PRO A 193 -17.21 -9.53 52.18
C PRO A 193 -16.09 -10.57 52.00
N GLU A 194 -15.78 -11.30 53.08
CA GLU A 194 -14.89 -12.47 53.13
C GLU A 194 -13.36 -12.22 53.28
N GLU A 195 -12.95 -11.41 54.26
CA GLU A 195 -11.59 -11.53 54.81
C GLU A 195 -11.53 -12.71 55.81
N THR A 196 -11.22 -13.92 55.31
CA THR A 196 -10.86 -15.05 56.19
C THR A 196 -9.43 -14.87 56.71
N THR A 197 -9.14 -15.39 57.92
CA THR A 197 -7.84 -15.32 58.61
C THR A 197 -6.64 -15.86 57.81
N SER A 198 -6.89 -16.65 56.76
CA SER A 198 -5.91 -17.16 55.79
C SER A 198 -5.36 -16.08 54.84
N MET A 199 -6.11 -15.00 54.58
CA MET A 199 -5.70 -13.95 53.65
C MET A 199 -4.57 -13.06 54.18
N ARG A 200 -4.37 -12.98 55.51
CA ARG A 200 -3.38 -12.09 56.17
C ARG A 200 -1.91 -12.29 55.79
N ARG A 201 -1.56 -13.35 55.05
CA ARG A 201 -0.17 -13.66 54.62
C ARG A 201 -0.01 -13.74 53.10
N GLN A 202 -1.00 -13.31 52.32
CA GLN A 202 -0.90 -13.34 50.86
C GLN A 202 0.01 -12.21 50.35
N THR A 203 0.94 -12.58 49.47
CA THR A 203 1.81 -11.67 48.74
C THR A 203 1.15 -11.22 47.43
N VAL A 204 1.70 -10.20 46.79
CA VAL A 204 1.23 -9.74 45.47
C VAL A 204 1.37 -10.85 44.43
N ALA A 205 2.47 -11.61 44.44
CA ALA A 205 2.70 -12.72 43.51
C ALA A 205 1.69 -13.87 43.70
N SER A 206 1.33 -14.21 44.94
CA SER A 206 0.29 -15.20 45.23
C SER A 206 -1.07 -14.78 44.67
N TYR A 207 -1.47 -13.52 44.89
CA TYR A 207 -2.73 -12.98 44.37
C TYR A 207 -2.72 -12.91 42.84
N PHE A 208 -1.64 -12.40 42.25
CA PHE A 208 -1.44 -12.32 40.80
C PHE A 208 -1.58 -13.70 40.14
N ARG A 209 -0.93 -14.72 40.71
CA ARG A 209 -1.05 -16.10 40.22
C ARG A 209 -2.50 -16.58 40.25
N TYR A 210 -3.21 -16.40 41.36
CA TYR A 210 -4.61 -16.82 41.48
C TYR A 210 -5.48 -16.12 40.43
N SER A 211 -5.36 -14.80 40.32
CA SER A 211 -6.11 -14.00 39.34
C SER A 211 -5.82 -14.39 37.90
N LEU A 212 -4.56 -14.68 37.56
CA LEU A 212 -4.18 -15.14 36.23
C LEU A 212 -4.80 -16.50 35.89
N MET A 213 -4.82 -17.44 36.84
CA MET A 213 -5.42 -18.77 36.63
C MET A 213 -6.96 -18.68 36.50
N ASP A 214 -7.61 -17.84 37.30
CA ASP A 214 -9.05 -17.57 37.20
C ASP A 214 -9.44 -16.92 35.87
N LEU A 215 -8.61 -16.01 35.36
CA LEU A 215 -8.81 -15.43 34.03
C LEU A 215 -8.75 -16.50 32.93
N LEU A 216 -7.74 -17.37 32.97
CA LEU A 216 -7.56 -18.42 31.95
C LEU A 216 -8.69 -19.45 31.98
N SER A 217 -9.18 -19.83 33.17
CA SER A 217 -10.29 -20.78 33.29
C SER A 217 -11.54 -20.25 32.59
N LYS A 218 -11.82 -18.95 32.70
CA LYS A 218 -12.92 -18.27 32.00
C LYS A 218 -12.69 -18.18 30.50
N MET A 219 -11.45 -17.97 30.04
CA MET A 219 -11.10 -17.93 28.62
C MET A 219 -11.25 -19.30 27.94
N VAL A 220 -10.94 -20.40 28.62
CA VAL A 220 -10.99 -21.76 28.06
C VAL A 220 -12.42 -22.21 27.75
N VAL A 221 -13.43 -21.71 28.47
CA VAL A 221 -14.84 -22.08 28.27
C VAL A 221 -15.43 -21.49 26.98
N GLY A 222 -14.94 -20.32 26.56
CA GLY A 222 -15.45 -19.61 25.39
C GLY A 222 -14.69 -19.89 24.08
N GLN A 223 -15.22 -19.38 22.97
CA GLN A 223 -14.50 -19.31 21.70
C GLN A 223 -13.67 -18.01 21.65
N PRO A 224 -12.33 -18.09 21.65
CA PRO A 224 -11.49 -16.89 21.69
C PRO A 224 -11.36 -16.24 20.31
N HIS A 225 -11.41 -14.91 20.30
CA HIS A 225 -11.08 -14.08 19.15
C HIS A 225 -9.96 -13.12 19.52
N PHE A 226 -8.90 -13.08 18.71
CA PHE A 226 -7.69 -12.32 19.04
C PHE A 226 -7.55 -11.07 18.17
N VAL A 227 -7.40 -9.91 18.81
CA VAL A 227 -7.10 -8.63 18.16
C VAL A 227 -5.77 -8.11 18.71
N ARG A 228 -4.80 -7.85 17.82
CA ARG A 228 -3.49 -7.30 18.19
C ARG A 228 -3.37 -5.88 17.68
N CYS A 229 -3.31 -4.93 18.60
CA CYS A 229 -3.16 -3.51 18.30
C CYS A 229 -1.68 -3.16 18.08
N ILE A 230 -1.35 -2.48 16.98
CA ILE A 230 0.03 -2.07 16.65
C ILE A 230 0.11 -0.54 16.58
N LYS A 231 1.02 0.04 17.36
CA LYS A 231 1.33 1.47 17.34
C LYS A 231 2.30 1.79 16.19
N PRO A 232 1.92 2.59 15.19
CA PRO A 232 2.75 2.80 14.00
C PRO A 232 3.94 3.74 14.25
N ASN A 233 3.83 4.67 15.20
CA ASN A 233 4.89 5.59 15.62
C ASN A 233 4.62 6.11 17.04
N ASP A 234 5.68 6.55 17.73
CA ASP A 234 5.55 7.05 19.11
C ASP A 234 5.05 8.50 19.20
N ASP A 235 5.23 9.27 18.13
CA ASP A 235 4.84 10.69 18.00
C ASP A 235 3.33 10.92 17.84
N ARG A 236 2.53 9.84 17.78
CA ARG A 236 1.07 9.86 17.54
C ARG A 236 0.67 10.56 16.23
N GLN A 237 1.55 10.55 15.23
CA GLN A 237 1.31 11.17 13.92
C GLN A 237 0.53 10.23 13.00
N ALA A 238 -0.50 10.75 12.34
CA ALA A 238 -1.26 9.99 11.35
C ALA A 238 -0.39 9.61 10.14
N LEU A 239 -0.61 8.42 9.58
CA LEU A 239 0.04 7.93 8.36
C LEU A 239 1.58 7.85 8.39
N ARG A 240 2.20 7.93 9.58
CA ARG A 240 3.64 7.77 9.77
C ARG A 240 3.95 6.38 10.29
N PHE A 241 4.81 5.66 9.56
CA PHE A 241 5.23 4.30 9.90
C PHE A 241 6.69 4.30 10.35
N PHE A 242 6.96 3.86 11.57
CA PHE A 242 8.31 3.70 12.11
C PHE A 242 8.65 2.21 12.21
N LYS A 243 9.47 1.74 11.27
CA LYS A 243 9.74 0.32 11.04
C LYS A 243 10.26 -0.39 12.27
N GLU A 244 11.23 0.19 12.96
CA GLU A 244 11.91 -0.43 14.11
C GLU A 244 10.92 -0.65 15.27
N ARG A 245 10.04 0.31 15.53
CA ARG A 245 9.00 0.22 16.56
C ARG A 245 7.93 -0.80 16.23
N VAL A 246 7.50 -0.86 14.97
CA VAL A 246 6.52 -1.86 14.53
C VAL A 246 7.13 -3.27 14.56
N MET A 247 8.36 -3.44 14.08
CA MET A 247 9.06 -4.73 14.12
C MET A 247 9.23 -5.24 15.56
N LEU A 248 9.53 -4.34 16.50
CA LEU A 248 9.61 -4.69 17.92
C LEU A 248 8.27 -5.20 18.45
N GLN A 249 7.17 -4.51 18.15
CA GLN A 249 5.82 -4.94 18.54
C GLN A 249 5.42 -6.27 17.89
N LEU A 250 5.78 -6.53 16.63
CA LEU A 250 5.48 -7.81 15.99
C LEU A 250 6.17 -9.00 16.68
N ARG A 251 7.37 -8.79 17.22
CA ARG A 251 8.05 -9.78 18.08
C ARG A 251 7.32 -9.92 19.42
N TYR A 252 6.99 -8.80 20.06
CA TYR A 252 6.40 -8.75 21.40
C TYR A 252 4.94 -9.19 21.48
N THR A 253 4.23 -9.20 20.37
CA THR A 253 2.82 -9.64 20.30
C THR A 253 2.67 -11.12 19.98
N GLY A 254 3.77 -11.83 19.71
CA GLY A 254 3.75 -13.26 19.37
C GLY A 254 3.20 -13.57 17.97
N ILE A 255 2.90 -12.54 17.16
CA ILE A 255 2.37 -12.71 15.80
C ILE A 255 3.37 -13.45 14.91
N LEU A 256 4.67 -13.18 15.07
CA LEU A 256 5.70 -13.84 14.26
C LEU A 256 5.73 -15.36 14.47
N GLU A 257 5.44 -15.83 15.69
CA GLU A 257 5.36 -17.27 15.96
C GLU A 257 4.14 -17.88 15.29
N THR A 258 3.00 -17.19 15.33
CA THR A 258 1.79 -17.59 14.59
C THR A 258 2.07 -17.72 13.09
N VAL A 259 2.80 -16.76 12.53
CA VAL A 259 3.20 -16.78 11.12
C VAL A 259 4.16 -17.92 10.85
N ASN A 260 5.08 -18.22 11.78
CA ASN A 260 6.01 -19.34 11.65
C ASN A 260 5.28 -20.69 11.64
N ILE A 261 4.34 -20.92 12.56
CA ILE A 261 3.48 -22.12 12.61
C ILE A 261 2.72 -22.27 11.28
N ARG A 262 2.06 -21.21 10.79
CA ARG A 262 1.34 -21.24 9.51
C ARG A 262 2.25 -21.42 8.29
N ARG A 263 3.49 -20.95 8.36
CA ARG A 263 4.49 -21.08 7.29
C ARG A 263 5.02 -22.51 7.19
N GLN A 264 5.18 -23.21 8.31
CA GLN A 264 5.53 -24.63 8.33
C GLN A 264 4.39 -25.48 7.73
N GLY A 265 3.14 -25.12 8.00
CA GLY A 265 1.95 -25.66 7.35
C GLY A 265 1.66 -25.08 5.96
N TYR A 266 0.42 -25.17 5.51
CA TYR A 266 -0.09 -24.60 4.27
C TYR A 266 -0.75 -23.24 4.54
N SER A 267 0.09 -22.20 4.49
CA SER A 267 -0.29 -20.81 4.76
C SER A 267 -1.44 -20.25 3.90
N HIS A 268 -1.66 -20.79 2.70
CA HIS A 268 -2.72 -20.35 1.80
C HIS A 268 -3.72 -21.48 1.55
N ARG A 269 -5.00 -21.18 1.73
CA ARG A 269 -6.12 -22.10 1.54
C ARG A 269 -7.12 -21.41 0.65
N ILE A 270 -7.24 -21.86 -0.60
CA ILE A 270 -8.08 -21.19 -1.59
C ILE A 270 -9.15 -22.19 -2.01
N PRO A 271 -10.45 -21.87 -1.87
CA PRO A 271 -11.53 -22.71 -2.39
C PRO A 271 -11.34 -23.01 -3.88
N PHE A 272 -11.75 -24.20 -4.33
CA PHE A 272 -11.55 -24.60 -5.75
C PHE A 272 -12.16 -23.59 -6.73
N GLU A 273 -13.33 -23.05 -6.41
CA GLU A 273 -14.00 -22.02 -7.22
C GLU A 273 -13.12 -20.78 -7.42
N GLU A 274 -12.62 -20.22 -6.33
CA GLU A 274 -11.77 -19.03 -6.38
C GLU A 274 -10.41 -19.32 -7.04
N PHE A 275 -9.85 -20.50 -6.80
CA PHE A 275 -8.57 -20.90 -7.37
C PHE A 275 -8.65 -21.04 -8.90
N VAL A 276 -9.64 -21.78 -9.40
CA VAL A 276 -9.82 -21.98 -10.84
C VAL A 276 -10.14 -20.64 -11.51
N ASN A 277 -11.08 -19.87 -10.98
CA ASN A 277 -11.45 -18.57 -11.55
C ASN A 277 -10.26 -17.60 -11.63
N ARG A 278 -9.36 -17.64 -10.66
CA ARG A 278 -8.18 -16.77 -10.63
C ARG A 278 -7.06 -17.23 -11.56
N TYR A 279 -6.82 -18.54 -11.65
CA TYR A 279 -5.61 -19.09 -12.30
C TYR A 279 -5.88 -19.88 -13.59
N PHE A 280 -7.12 -20.00 -14.07
CA PHE A 280 -7.41 -20.83 -15.25
C PHE A 280 -6.62 -20.45 -16.50
N TYR A 281 -6.27 -19.16 -16.69
CA TYR A 281 -5.47 -18.70 -17.83
C TYR A 281 -4.07 -19.33 -17.91
N LEU A 282 -3.59 -19.93 -16.81
CA LEU A 282 -2.28 -20.59 -16.76
C LEU A 282 -2.29 -21.95 -17.47
N ALA A 283 -3.41 -22.67 -17.43
CA ALA A 283 -3.53 -24.02 -18.02
C ALA A 283 -4.51 -24.08 -19.20
N PHE A 284 -5.55 -23.26 -19.19
CA PHE A 284 -6.62 -23.29 -20.16
C PHE A 284 -6.56 -22.08 -21.09
N ARG A 285 -7.14 -22.23 -22.29
CA ARG A 285 -7.27 -21.10 -23.20
C ARG A 285 -8.35 -20.14 -22.68
N ALA A 286 -8.17 -18.85 -22.93
CA ALA A 286 -9.07 -17.80 -22.41
C ALA A 286 -10.56 -17.98 -22.76
N HIS A 287 -10.89 -18.74 -23.82
CA HIS A 287 -12.27 -18.99 -24.25
C HIS A 287 -12.91 -20.23 -23.63
N GLN A 288 -12.14 -21.09 -22.97
CA GLN A 288 -12.62 -22.41 -22.49
C GLN A 288 -13.31 -22.34 -21.13
N MET A 289 -13.23 -21.21 -20.41
CA MET A 289 -13.80 -20.95 -19.07
C MET A 289 -14.17 -22.24 -18.31
N PRO A 290 -13.16 -22.95 -17.77
CA PRO A 290 -13.36 -24.29 -17.24
C PRO A 290 -14.30 -24.27 -16.04
N GLU A 291 -15.03 -25.38 -15.85
CA GLU A 291 -15.85 -25.57 -14.65
C GLU A 291 -14.99 -25.55 -13.38
N THR A 292 -15.57 -25.06 -12.29
CA THR A 292 -14.91 -24.95 -10.99
C THR A 292 -14.85 -26.29 -10.29
N SER A 293 -14.02 -27.19 -10.81
CA SER A 293 -13.85 -28.56 -10.33
C SER A 293 -12.45 -28.81 -9.75
N ARG A 294 -12.32 -29.88 -8.97
CA ARG A 294 -11.05 -30.32 -8.37
C ARG A 294 -10.03 -30.70 -9.45
N GLU A 295 -10.49 -31.31 -10.53
CA GLU A 295 -9.68 -31.77 -11.66
C GLU A 295 -9.06 -30.58 -12.41
N ASN A 296 -9.84 -29.51 -12.62
CA ASN A 296 -9.32 -28.30 -13.27
C ASN A 296 -8.33 -27.55 -12.37
N ALA A 297 -8.49 -27.61 -11.06
CA ALA A 297 -7.48 -27.10 -10.13
C ALA A 297 -6.16 -27.90 -10.23
N ILE A 298 -6.23 -29.24 -10.32
CA ILE A 298 -5.07 -30.11 -10.55
C ILE A 298 -4.35 -29.73 -11.85
N ALA A 299 -5.09 -29.60 -12.96
CA ALA A 299 -4.52 -29.25 -14.25
C ALA A 299 -3.74 -27.92 -14.21
N ILE A 300 -4.22 -26.94 -13.46
CA ILE A 300 -3.52 -25.66 -13.25
C ILE A 300 -2.22 -25.87 -12.46
N LEU A 301 -2.27 -26.62 -11.36
CA LEU A 301 -1.12 -26.87 -10.49
C LEU A 301 -0.01 -27.64 -11.22
N GLU A 302 -0.38 -28.67 -12.00
CA GLU A 302 0.54 -29.46 -12.81
C GLU A 302 1.17 -28.65 -13.94
N ARG A 303 0.37 -27.84 -14.66
CA ARG A 303 0.86 -26.96 -15.72
C ARG A 303 1.83 -25.91 -15.17
N ALA A 304 1.55 -25.39 -13.98
CA ALA A 304 2.41 -24.45 -13.26
C ALA A 304 3.66 -25.12 -12.66
N LYS A 305 3.75 -26.46 -12.71
CA LYS A 305 4.87 -27.28 -12.18
C LYS A 305 5.15 -27.01 -10.71
N LEU A 306 4.09 -26.88 -9.92
CA LEU A 306 4.20 -26.74 -8.47
C LEU A 306 4.38 -28.12 -7.83
N GLN A 307 5.19 -28.21 -6.78
CA GLN A 307 5.43 -29.40 -5.97
C GLN A 307 4.82 -29.20 -4.57
N ASP A 308 4.75 -30.23 -3.74
CA ASP A 308 4.35 -30.13 -2.32
C ASP A 308 3.06 -29.34 -2.04
N TRP A 309 2.07 -29.42 -2.94
CA TRP A 309 0.73 -28.90 -2.72
C TRP A 309 -0.19 -30.03 -2.28
N VAL A 310 -1.26 -29.68 -1.57
CA VAL A 310 -2.27 -30.65 -1.15
C VAL A 310 -3.66 -30.17 -1.54
N LEU A 311 -4.52 -31.11 -1.91
CA LEU A 311 -5.94 -30.85 -2.15
C LEU A 311 -6.74 -31.37 -0.98
N GLY A 312 -7.47 -30.46 -0.34
CA GLY A 312 -8.51 -30.84 0.60
C GLY A 312 -9.77 -31.35 -0.10
N LYS A 313 -10.86 -31.41 0.65
CA LYS A 313 -12.20 -31.72 0.15
C LYS A 313 -12.79 -30.54 -0.63
N THR A 314 -12.52 -29.30 -0.21
CA THR A 314 -13.11 -28.08 -0.81
C THR A 314 -12.09 -27.03 -1.24
N LYS A 315 -10.84 -27.14 -0.78
CA LYS A 315 -9.80 -26.11 -0.94
C LYS A 315 -8.49 -26.69 -1.49
N VAL A 316 -7.75 -25.83 -2.19
CA VAL A 316 -6.33 -26.05 -2.52
C VAL A 316 -5.48 -25.49 -1.38
N PHE A 317 -4.58 -26.32 -0.85
CA PHE A 317 -3.63 -25.98 0.21
C PHE A 317 -2.25 -25.72 -0.39
N LEU A 318 -1.75 -24.51 -0.18
CA LEU A 318 -0.53 -23.99 -0.81
C LEU A 318 0.41 -23.37 0.23
N LYS A 319 1.71 -23.53 0.00
CA LYS A 319 2.75 -22.78 0.69
C LYS A 319 2.82 -21.35 0.13
N TYR A 320 3.40 -20.42 0.90
CA TYR A 320 3.52 -19.02 0.51
C TYR A 320 4.21 -18.82 -0.85
N TYR A 321 5.26 -19.59 -1.11
CA TYR A 321 6.03 -19.51 -2.35
C TYR A 321 5.25 -20.01 -3.59
N HIS A 322 4.27 -20.90 -3.44
CA HIS A 322 3.42 -21.32 -4.56
C HIS A 322 2.57 -20.16 -5.08
N VAL A 323 2.00 -19.36 -4.18
CA VAL A 323 1.17 -18.22 -4.55
C VAL A 323 2.01 -17.14 -5.23
N GLU A 324 3.25 -16.90 -4.75
CA GLU A 324 4.19 -16.02 -5.42
C GLU A 324 4.51 -16.50 -6.84
N GLN A 325 4.81 -17.79 -7.03
CA GLN A 325 5.09 -18.37 -8.34
C GLN A 325 3.89 -18.28 -9.30
N LEU A 326 2.67 -18.61 -8.83
CA LEU A 326 1.45 -18.48 -9.62
C LEU A 326 1.21 -17.03 -10.05
N ASN A 327 1.41 -16.05 -9.16
CA ASN A 327 1.26 -14.64 -9.48
C ASN A 327 2.30 -14.15 -10.49
N LEU A 328 3.54 -14.66 -10.43
CA LEU A 328 4.57 -14.35 -11.44
C LEU A 328 4.16 -14.86 -12.83
N LEU A 329 3.69 -16.11 -12.92
CA LEU A 329 3.19 -16.68 -14.18
C LEU A 329 1.97 -15.90 -14.71
N LEU A 330 1.06 -15.51 -13.82
CA LEU A 330 -0.12 -14.72 -14.19
C LEU A 330 0.28 -13.33 -14.74
N ARG A 331 1.28 -12.68 -14.14
CA ARG A 331 1.82 -11.41 -14.64
C ARG A 331 2.38 -11.52 -16.05
N GLU A 332 3.04 -12.63 -16.40
CA GLU A 332 3.53 -12.85 -17.76
C GLU A 332 2.38 -12.96 -18.77
N VAL A 333 1.31 -13.67 -18.41
CA VAL A 333 0.12 -13.79 -19.27
C VAL A 333 -0.52 -12.41 -19.48
N ILE A 334 -0.70 -11.64 -18.41
CA ILE A 334 -1.25 -10.28 -18.47
C ILE A 334 -0.37 -9.38 -19.35
N ALA A 335 0.96 -9.47 -19.24
CA ALA A 335 1.88 -8.71 -20.08
C ALA A 335 1.71 -9.02 -21.58
N ARG A 336 1.49 -10.28 -21.95
CA ARG A 336 1.19 -10.67 -23.34
C ARG A 336 -0.15 -10.11 -23.81
N VAL A 337 -1.17 -10.09 -22.95
CA VAL A 337 -2.46 -9.46 -23.27
C VAL A 337 -2.31 -7.96 -23.51
N VAL A 338 -1.53 -7.26 -22.68
CA VAL A 338 -1.24 -5.83 -22.87
C VAL A 338 -0.56 -5.58 -24.22
N LEU A 339 0.37 -6.45 -24.64
CA LEU A 339 1.00 -6.38 -25.96
C LEU A 339 -0.03 -6.54 -27.09
N MET A 340 -0.89 -7.55 -27.02
CA MET A 340 -1.97 -7.76 -28.01
C MET A 340 -2.91 -6.55 -28.10
N GLN A 341 -3.26 -5.96 -26.95
CA GLN A 341 -4.07 -4.75 -26.89
C GLN A 341 -3.36 -3.56 -27.54
N ALA A 342 -2.04 -3.41 -27.34
CA ALA A 342 -1.27 -2.34 -27.96
C ALA A 342 -1.27 -2.45 -29.50
N TYR A 343 -1.04 -3.65 -30.06
CA TYR A 343 -1.13 -3.89 -31.49
C TYR A 343 -2.53 -3.59 -32.05
N THR A 344 -3.57 -4.06 -31.36
CA THR A 344 -4.96 -3.84 -31.78
C THR A 344 -5.31 -2.35 -31.76
N LYS A 345 -4.94 -1.63 -30.69
CA LYS A 345 -5.12 -0.19 -30.58
C LYS A 345 -4.36 0.56 -31.67
N GLY A 346 -3.12 0.16 -31.95
CA GLY A 346 -2.30 0.70 -33.04
C GLY A 346 -2.94 0.51 -34.41
N TRP A 347 -3.42 -0.70 -34.71
CA TRP A 347 -4.11 -1.01 -35.96
C TRP A 347 -5.42 -0.20 -36.12
N LEU A 348 -6.24 -0.12 -35.07
CA LEU A 348 -7.46 0.69 -35.07
C LEU A 348 -7.15 2.19 -35.27
N ALA A 349 -6.08 2.71 -34.65
CA ALA A 349 -5.63 4.08 -34.84
C ALA A 349 -5.17 4.32 -36.28
N ALA A 350 -4.35 3.45 -36.86
CA ALA A 350 -3.88 3.55 -38.24
C ALA A 350 -5.05 3.47 -39.25
N ARG A 351 -6.03 2.59 -39.02
CA ARG A 351 -7.24 2.50 -39.84
C ARG A 351 -8.05 3.79 -39.79
N ARG A 352 -8.26 4.36 -38.60
CA ARG A 352 -8.94 5.66 -38.44
C ARG A 352 -8.18 6.79 -39.13
N TYR A 353 -6.86 6.83 -38.96
CA TYR A 353 -6.01 7.84 -39.59
C TYR A 353 -6.08 7.78 -41.12
N ARG A 354 -6.02 6.60 -41.73
CA ARG A 354 -6.17 6.43 -43.19
C ARG A 354 -7.50 7.00 -43.70
N LYS A 355 -8.62 6.67 -43.04
CA LYS A 355 -9.93 7.23 -43.39
C LYS A 355 -9.96 8.76 -43.29
N VAL A 356 -9.37 9.33 -42.25
CA VAL A 356 -9.29 10.80 -42.09
C VAL A 356 -8.38 11.42 -43.15
N LYS A 357 -7.24 10.80 -43.47
CA LYS A 357 -6.31 11.25 -44.50
C LYS A 357 -6.97 11.22 -45.89
N GLU A 358 -7.69 10.17 -46.24
CA GLU A 358 -8.45 10.10 -47.49
C GLU A 358 -9.50 11.21 -47.58
N LYS A 359 -10.27 11.46 -46.51
CA LYS A 359 -11.23 12.57 -46.46
C LYS A 359 -10.54 13.92 -46.64
N ARG A 360 -9.41 14.16 -45.94
CA ARG A 360 -8.61 15.39 -46.09
C ARG A 360 -8.07 15.55 -47.50
N ASN A 361 -7.54 14.49 -48.11
CA ASN A 361 -7.02 14.52 -49.47
C ASN A 361 -8.13 14.83 -50.49
N ARG A 362 -9.29 14.18 -50.37
CA ARG A 362 -10.45 14.47 -51.23
C ARG A 362 -10.90 15.92 -51.08
N GLY A 363 -11.04 16.40 -49.85
CA GLY A 363 -11.38 17.80 -49.58
C GLY A 363 -10.35 18.78 -50.14
N ALA A 364 -9.06 18.50 -49.97
CA ALA A 364 -7.98 19.31 -50.50
C ALA A 364 -8.01 19.35 -52.04
N ILE A 365 -8.22 18.22 -52.71
CA ILE A 365 -8.32 18.16 -54.18
C ILE A 365 -9.48 19.04 -54.69
N VAL A 366 -10.65 18.98 -54.03
CA VAL A 366 -11.83 19.80 -54.39
C VAL A 366 -11.55 21.29 -54.21
N ILE A 367 -10.96 21.68 -53.08
CA ILE A 367 -10.60 23.08 -52.83
C ILE A 367 -9.55 23.57 -53.83
N GLN A 368 -8.52 22.75 -54.09
CA GLN A 368 -7.44 23.07 -55.02
C GLN A 368 -7.96 23.19 -56.47
N SER A 369 -8.85 22.30 -56.91
CA SER A 369 -9.42 22.38 -58.26
C SER A 369 -10.32 23.61 -58.42
N ALA A 370 -11.14 23.93 -57.41
CA ALA A 370 -11.96 25.14 -57.40
C ALA A 370 -11.12 26.41 -57.47
N TRP A 371 -10.03 26.48 -56.68
CA TRP A 371 -9.09 27.61 -56.71
C TRP A 371 -8.38 27.75 -58.05
N ARG A 372 -7.84 26.64 -58.60
CA ARG A 372 -7.21 26.64 -59.94
C ARG A 372 -8.18 27.14 -61.01
N GLY A 373 -9.43 26.70 -60.96
CA GLY A 373 -10.48 27.18 -61.87
C GLY A 373 -10.81 28.67 -61.68
N TYR A 374 -10.86 29.15 -60.44
CA TYR A 374 -11.07 30.57 -60.15
C TYR A 374 -9.92 31.43 -60.67
N ALA A 375 -8.67 31.04 -60.39
CA ALA A 375 -7.48 31.74 -60.86
C ALA A 375 -7.42 31.81 -62.41
N ALA A 376 -7.73 30.71 -63.10
CA ALA A 376 -7.81 30.71 -64.56
C ALA A 376 -8.88 31.66 -65.11
N ARG A 377 -10.06 31.72 -64.47
CA ARG A 377 -11.12 32.67 -64.84
C ARG A 377 -10.72 34.12 -64.59
N GLN A 378 -10.02 34.41 -63.50
CA GLN A 378 -9.51 35.75 -63.22
C GLN A 378 -8.45 36.17 -64.25
N ASN A 379 -7.52 35.28 -64.60
CA ASN A 379 -6.54 35.54 -65.66
C ASN A 379 -7.21 35.80 -67.02
N LEU A 380 -8.25 35.04 -67.38
CA LEU A 380 -8.98 35.29 -68.63
C LEU A 380 -9.70 36.64 -68.61
N LYS A 381 -10.30 37.04 -67.48
CA LYS A 381 -10.91 38.38 -67.33
C LYS A 381 -9.88 39.48 -67.51
N GLN A 382 -8.69 39.32 -66.93
CA GLN A 382 -7.58 40.26 -67.07
C GLN A 382 -7.13 40.38 -68.54
N ILE A 383 -6.91 39.25 -69.22
CA ILE A 383 -6.55 39.22 -70.65
C ILE A 383 -7.66 39.84 -71.52
N LYS A 384 -8.94 39.58 -71.22
CA LYS A 384 -10.06 40.20 -71.95
C LYS A 384 -10.05 41.71 -71.79
N LYS A 385 -9.88 42.22 -70.57
CA LYS A 385 -9.78 43.64 -70.29
C LYS A 385 -8.62 44.28 -71.06
N GLU A 386 -7.45 43.65 -71.05
CA GLU A 386 -6.28 44.11 -71.83
C GLU A 386 -6.56 44.13 -73.34
N ARG A 387 -7.25 43.12 -73.87
CA ARG A 387 -7.67 43.07 -75.28
C ARG A 387 -8.69 44.16 -75.62
N GLU A 388 -9.66 44.41 -74.75
CA GLU A 388 -10.66 45.47 -74.91
C GLU A 388 -10.00 46.86 -74.88
N GLU A 389 -9.07 47.10 -73.94
CA GLU A 389 -8.28 48.33 -73.90
C GLU A 389 -7.43 48.53 -75.16
N ALA A 390 -6.79 47.46 -75.65
CA ALA A 390 -6.04 47.50 -76.91
C ALA A 390 -6.96 47.79 -78.11
N ALA A 391 -8.13 47.14 -78.18
CA ALA A 391 -9.11 47.38 -79.22
C ALA A 391 -9.64 48.82 -79.20
N LEU A 392 -9.94 49.37 -78.02
CA LEU A 392 -10.35 50.76 -77.85
C LEU A 392 -9.26 51.74 -78.32
N ARG A 393 -7.98 51.48 -78.01
CA ARG A 393 -6.86 52.30 -78.50
C ARG A 393 -6.70 52.23 -80.02
N ILE A 394 -6.84 51.05 -80.61
CA ILE A 394 -6.78 50.88 -82.08
C ILE A 394 -7.95 51.61 -82.74
N GLN A 395 -9.17 51.44 -82.19
CA GLN A 395 -10.36 52.09 -82.71
C GLN A 395 -10.31 53.61 -82.56
N SER A 396 -9.80 54.14 -81.45
CA SER A 396 -9.65 55.59 -81.26
C SER A 396 -8.59 56.16 -82.21
N ALA A 397 -7.46 55.47 -82.40
CA ALA A 397 -6.44 55.85 -83.37
C ALA A 397 -6.99 55.86 -84.81
N TYR A 398 -7.75 54.82 -85.19
CA TYR A 398 -8.38 54.73 -86.51
C TYR A 398 -9.46 55.79 -86.72
N ARG A 399 -10.31 56.04 -85.71
CA ARG A 399 -11.32 57.12 -85.76
C ARG A 399 -10.68 58.50 -85.87
N GLY A 400 -9.61 58.75 -85.11
CA GLY A 400 -8.82 59.97 -85.24
C GLY A 400 -8.23 60.14 -86.64
N HIS A 401 -7.65 59.07 -87.20
CA HIS A 401 -7.14 59.06 -88.57
C HIS A 401 -8.24 59.32 -89.62
N ARG A 402 -9.41 58.69 -89.48
CA ARG A 402 -10.57 58.92 -90.36
C ARG A 402 -11.07 60.36 -90.32
N VAL A 403 -11.19 60.97 -89.14
CA VAL A 403 -11.61 62.38 -89.03
C VAL A 403 -10.59 63.32 -89.67
N HIS A 404 -9.30 63.02 -89.56
CA HIS A 404 -8.23 63.71 -90.29
C HIS A 404 -8.27 63.50 -91.81
N GLN A 405 -8.83 62.38 -92.28
CA GLN A 405 -8.98 62.07 -93.71
C GLN A 405 -10.26 62.67 -94.31
N ASP A 406 -11.34 62.76 -93.53
CA ASP A 406 -12.63 63.37 -93.93
C ASP A 406 -12.59 64.92 -93.86
N HIS A 407 -11.59 65.51 -93.19
CA HIS A 407 -11.31 66.95 -93.20
C HIS A 407 -10.00 67.24 -93.94
N GLU A 408 -10.03 67.17 -95.28
CA GLU A 408 -9.17 68.03 -96.10
C GLU A 408 -9.82 69.42 -96.21
N PRO A 409 -9.22 70.50 -95.71
CA PRO A 409 -9.70 71.84 -96.01
C PRO A 409 -9.22 72.26 -97.40
N GLN A 410 -10.18 72.48 -98.30
CA GLN A 410 -10.01 73.25 -99.54
C GLN A 410 -9.38 74.61 -99.19
N GLY A 411 -8.18 74.85 -99.72
CA GLY A 411 -7.42 76.06 -99.45
C GLY A 411 -8.01 77.28 -100.14
N HIS A 412 -8.20 78.37 -99.40
CA HIS A 412 -8.09 79.72 -99.93
C HIS A 412 -7.25 80.60 -98.99
N LYS A 413 -6.21 81.19 -99.59
CA LYS A 413 -5.13 81.96 -98.97
C LYS A 413 -5.63 83.33 -98.50
N TYR A 414 -5.20 83.76 -97.32
CA TYR A 414 -5.14 85.18 -96.92
C TYR A 414 -3.80 85.49 -96.25
N GLN A 415 -3.20 86.61 -96.66
CA GLN A 415 -1.93 87.18 -96.19
C GLN A 415 -2.09 87.92 -94.85
N ALA A 416 -1.09 87.83 -93.96
CA ALA A 416 -0.84 88.72 -92.81
C ALA A 416 0.46 88.23 -92.11
N THR A 417 1.59 88.97 -92.10
CA THR A 417 2.05 90.08 -91.21
C THR A 417 2.69 89.65 -89.89
N ASN A 418 3.78 90.35 -89.56
CA ASN A 418 4.67 90.22 -88.39
C ASN A 418 4.03 90.52 -87.02
N GLU A 419 4.83 90.24 -85.97
CA GLU A 419 4.73 90.58 -84.53
C GLU A 419 4.02 89.51 -83.67
N GLY A 420 4.71 88.73 -82.81
CA GLY A 420 5.38 89.12 -81.56
C GLY A 420 4.41 88.84 -80.39
N ILE A 421 4.69 88.16 -79.26
CA ILE A 421 5.87 88.07 -78.40
C ILE A 421 5.50 87.12 -77.23
N THR A 422 6.44 86.23 -76.83
CA THR A 422 6.69 85.61 -75.48
C THR A 422 5.57 84.90 -74.69
N GLY A 423 5.82 83.88 -73.86
CA GLY A 423 7.04 83.25 -73.35
C GLY A 423 6.75 82.49 -72.05
N TYR A 424 7.68 81.60 -71.65
CA TYR A 424 7.90 81.04 -70.29
C TYR A 424 6.77 80.18 -69.66
N SER A 425 6.98 79.23 -68.74
CA SER A 425 8.13 78.50 -68.19
C SER A 425 7.60 77.43 -67.19
N LEU A 426 8.39 76.38 -67.02
CA LEU A 426 8.38 75.27 -66.04
C LEU A 426 7.77 75.48 -64.63
N LYS A 427 7.17 74.38 -64.09
CA LYS A 427 7.43 73.65 -62.81
C LYS A 427 6.18 72.81 -62.44
N SER A 428 6.24 71.49 -62.19
CA SER A 428 6.77 70.72 -61.04
C SER A 428 5.95 70.83 -59.75
N GLN A 429 5.82 69.68 -59.05
CA GLN A 429 5.35 69.39 -57.66
C GLN A 429 3.90 68.91 -57.48
N GLU A 430 3.51 68.04 -56.54
CA GLU A 430 4.15 67.03 -55.64
C GLU A 430 3.01 66.29 -54.89
N GLY A 431 3.25 65.02 -54.47
CA GLY A 431 2.94 64.53 -53.10
C GLY A 431 1.55 64.01 -52.70
N HIS A 432 1.40 62.68 -52.59
CA HIS A 432 1.12 62.06 -51.28
C HIS A 432 1.55 60.58 -51.23
N GLN A 433 2.27 60.24 -50.16
CA GLN A 433 2.63 58.88 -49.72
C GLN A 433 1.45 58.23 -49.00
N ASP A 434 1.32 56.90 -49.14
CA ASP A 434 1.27 56.06 -47.93
C ASP A 434 1.71 54.61 -48.20
N ASN A 435 2.49 54.11 -47.25
CA ASN A 435 3.07 52.76 -47.20
C ASN A 435 2.00 51.68 -46.95
N ILE A 436 2.22 50.46 -47.46
CA ILE A 436 2.28 49.24 -46.63
C ILE A 436 3.06 48.15 -47.38
N LYS A 437 4.14 47.73 -46.72
CA LYS A 437 5.02 46.60 -47.07
C LYS A 437 4.23 45.29 -47.10
N LYS A 438 4.42 44.44 -48.12
CA LYS A 438 4.43 42.98 -47.94
C LYS A 438 5.57 42.34 -48.72
N ALA A 439 6.43 41.70 -47.94
CA ALA A 439 7.58 40.93 -48.38
C ALA A 439 7.18 39.61 -49.05
N ASN A 440 8.05 39.21 -49.97
CA ASN A 440 8.24 37.92 -50.61
C ASN A 440 7.87 36.67 -49.78
N VAL A 441 7.22 35.69 -50.43
CA VAL A 441 7.62 34.26 -50.37
C VAL A 441 7.29 33.53 -51.71
N GLY A 442 8.34 33.18 -52.46
CA GLY A 442 8.44 32.03 -53.38
C GLY A 442 7.98 32.21 -54.83
N PRO A 443 8.46 31.40 -55.82
CA PRO A 443 9.24 30.16 -55.66
C PRO A 443 10.53 30.11 -56.51
N ASP A 444 11.56 29.42 -56.02
CA ASP A 444 12.63 28.92 -56.89
C ASP A 444 12.52 27.40 -57.00
N SER A 445 12.68 26.94 -58.23
CA SER A 445 12.57 25.56 -58.67
C SER A 445 13.98 25.07 -58.94
N ARG A 446 14.33 23.84 -58.55
CA ARG A 446 15.25 22.94 -59.28
C ARG A 446 15.41 21.60 -58.57
N ASP A 447 14.99 20.57 -59.29
CA ASP A 447 15.63 19.26 -59.50
C ASP A 447 16.55 18.66 -58.43
N ARG A 448 16.25 17.39 -58.09
CA ARG A 448 17.14 16.27 -58.47
C ARG A 448 16.48 14.89 -58.32
N GLN A 449 16.48 14.22 -59.47
CA GLN A 449 16.46 12.79 -59.77
C GLN A 449 16.70 11.80 -58.61
N VAL A 450 15.84 10.77 -58.56
CA VAL A 450 16.17 9.44 -58.00
C VAL A 450 16.28 8.48 -59.18
N LYS A 451 17.44 7.84 -59.34
CA LYS A 451 17.69 6.78 -60.32
C LYS A 451 17.34 5.42 -59.71
N ASP A 452 16.58 4.64 -60.46
CA ASP A 452 16.41 3.21 -60.32
C ASP A 452 17.72 2.46 -60.57
N VAL A 453 18.00 1.42 -59.79
CA VAL A 453 18.89 0.32 -60.19
C VAL A 453 18.26 -1.02 -59.81
N LYS A 454 18.34 -1.92 -60.80
CA LYS A 454 17.70 -3.23 -60.96
C LYS A 454 18.09 -4.28 -59.92
N ARG A 455 17.15 -5.22 -59.80
CA ARG A 455 17.19 -6.53 -59.15
C ARG A 455 17.89 -7.54 -60.07
N ASP A 456 18.85 -8.29 -59.56
CA ASP A 456 19.21 -9.60 -60.14
C ASP A 456 19.70 -10.61 -59.08
N LYS A 457 19.65 -11.88 -59.48
CA LYS A 457 19.54 -13.15 -58.74
C LYS A 457 20.79 -13.70 -58.02
N GLY A 458 20.54 -14.67 -57.11
CA GLY A 458 21.45 -15.77 -56.67
C GLY A 458 22.10 -15.55 -55.30
N ARG A 459 22.45 -16.54 -54.44
CA ARG A 459 22.26 -18.00 -54.29
C ARG A 459 23.03 -18.36 -52.98
N ALA A 460 22.50 -19.27 -52.15
CA ALA A 460 23.18 -20.07 -51.08
C ALA A 460 23.91 -19.28 -49.96
N GLU A 461 24.30 -19.77 -48.77
CA GLU A 461 24.02 -20.91 -47.86
C GLU A 461 24.72 -20.50 -46.52
N ASP A 462 24.26 -21.06 -45.41
CA ASP A 462 24.96 -21.42 -44.16
C ASP A 462 25.95 -20.49 -43.41
N GLY A 463 25.87 -20.59 -42.08
CA GLY A 463 27.05 -20.51 -41.21
C GLY A 463 27.02 -19.48 -40.08
N VAL A 464 26.65 -19.94 -38.88
CA VAL A 464 27.39 -19.81 -37.60
C VAL A 464 28.53 -18.76 -37.61
N THR A 465 28.65 -17.79 -36.69
CA THR A 465 29.28 -17.93 -35.36
C THR A 465 29.21 -16.57 -34.60
N LYS A 466 28.98 -16.62 -33.28
CA LYS A 466 29.35 -15.59 -32.26
C LYS A 466 30.90 -15.51 -32.10
N PRO A 467 31.51 -14.76 -31.15
CA PRO A 467 31.31 -13.42 -30.57
C PRO A 467 32.66 -12.65 -30.48
N ARG A 468 32.74 -11.62 -29.60
CA ARG A 468 33.90 -11.13 -28.78
C ARG A 468 34.26 -9.66 -29.08
N ARG A 469 33.95 -8.70 -28.18
CA ARG A 469 34.70 -8.20 -26.99
C ARG A 469 36.07 -7.60 -27.35
N GLU A 470 36.24 -6.30 -27.07
CA GLU A 470 37.42 -5.62 -26.47
C GLU A 470 37.05 -4.13 -26.28
N THR A 471 36.94 -3.58 -25.05
CA THR A 471 37.93 -3.08 -24.07
C THR A 471 38.47 -1.67 -24.33
N ALA A 472 38.79 -1.02 -23.19
CA ALA A 472 39.62 0.17 -22.97
C ALA A 472 38.88 1.53 -22.92
N ARG A 473 38.69 2.11 -21.70
CA ARG A 473 39.62 3.00 -20.94
C ARG A 473 39.50 4.45 -21.46
N LEU A 474 39.57 5.55 -20.72
CA LEU A 474 39.74 5.95 -19.31
C LEU A 474 39.61 7.50 -19.38
N ARG A 475 39.08 8.16 -18.34
CA ARG A 475 39.76 9.25 -17.59
C ARG A 475 38.76 10.18 -16.88
N ASP A 476 39.05 10.32 -15.59
CA ASP A 476 38.57 11.27 -14.61
C ASP A 476 38.87 12.74 -14.98
N VAL A 477 38.03 13.65 -14.45
CA VAL A 477 38.48 14.87 -13.76
C VAL A 477 37.52 15.16 -12.59
N GLN A 478 38.10 15.28 -11.39
CA GLN A 478 37.47 15.75 -10.15
C GLN A 478 37.59 17.29 -9.99
N SER A 479 36.73 17.81 -9.09
CA SER A 479 36.94 18.92 -8.13
C SER A 479 35.97 20.09 -8.33
N LYS A 480 35.50 20.85 -7.33
CA LYS A 480 35.38 20.78 -5.86
C LYS A 480 34.53 22.01 -5.43
N GLN A 481 33.77 21.88 -4.34
CA GLN A 481 33.37 22.91 -3.34
C GLN A 481 32.35 24.03 -3.69
N GLY A 482 31.33 24.19 -2.81
CA GLY A 482 30.38 25.32 -2.72
C GLY A 482 30.89 26.43 -1.77
N PRO A 483 30.05 27.22 -1.04
CA PRO A 483 28.57 27.36 -1.01
C PRO A 483 28.08 28.86 -1.14
N VAL A 484 26.77 29.12 -0.91
CA VAL A 484 26.13 30.34 -0.29
C VAL A 484 24.88 30.92 -1.01
N VAL A 485 23.74 30.83 -0.28
CA VAL A 485 22.58 31.73 -0.07
C VAL A 485 21.48 32.01 -1.14
N LYS A 486 20.25 31.67 -0.68
CA LYS A 486 18.86 32.12 -0.94
C LYS A 486 18.58 33.22 -1.98
N MET A 487 17.58 32.95 -2.83
CA MET A 487 16.50 33.91 -3.13
C MET A 487 15.16 33.19 -3.31
N GLN A 488 14.14 33.69 -2.62
CA GLN A 488 12.73 33.30 -2.74
C GLN A 488 12.16 33.78 -4.09
N GLN A 489 11.35 32.94 -4.75
CA GLN A 489 10.18 33.38 -5.51
C GLN A 489 9.13 32.25 -5.60
N ARG A 490 7.94 32.53 -5.04
CA ARG A 490 6.63 31.92 -5.33
C ARG A 490 6.30 32.16 -6.82
N THR A 491 5.53 31.40 -7.61
CA THR A 491 4.66 30.21 -7.52
C THR A 491 4.21 29.91 -8.97
N SER A 492 4.01 28.65 -9.38
CA SER A 492 2.80 28.24 -10.13
C SER A 492 2.69 26.71 -10.32
N ARG A 493 1.66 26.15 -9.68
CA ARG A 493 0.88 24.93 -10.01
C ARG A 493 1.45 23.97 -11.08
N ARG A 494 1.88 22.78 -10.65
CA ARG A 494 1.76 21.54 -11.44
C ARG A 494 0.98 20.47 -10.67
N ARG A 495 -0.11 20.05 -11.32
CA ARG A 495 -1.00 18.93 -11.04
C ARG A 495 -0.27 17.65 -10.60
N GLY A 496 -0.69 17.15 -9.44
CA GLY A 496 -1.00 15.74 -9.17
C GLY A 496 -0.03 14.66 -9.64
N GLN A 497 0.94 14.32 -8.79
CA GLN A 497 1.37 12.93 -8.64
C GLN A 497 1.04 12.52 -7.20
N GLN A 498 0.09 11.60 -7.06
CA GLN A 498 -0.16 10.93 -5.79
C GLN A 498 1.07 10.08 -5.42
N PRO A 499 1.45 9.99 -4.14
CA PRO A 499 2.43 9.02 -3.69
C PRO A 499 1.92 7.60 -3.99
N LYS A 500 2.80 6.73 -4.46
CA LYS A 500 2.50 5.32 -4.75
C LYS A 500 1.92 4.67 -3.48
N LEU A 501 0.60 4.50 -3.44
CA LEU A 501 -0.07 3.66 -2.45
C LEU A 501 0.35 2.22 -2.73
N LEU A 502 0.91 1.57 -1.71
CA LEU A 502 1.19 0.13 -1.71
C LEU A 502 -0.11 -0.65 -1.48
N ASN A 503 -1.16 -0.33 -2.25
CA ASN A 503 -2.44 -1.04 -2.24
C ASN A 503 -2.82 -1.27 -3.71
N SER A 504 -2.37 -2.39 -4.27
CA SER A 504 -3.01 -2.90 -5.47
C SER A 504 -4.40 -3.46 -5.09
N PRO A 505 -5.39 -3.47 -5.99
CA PRO A 505 -6.66 -4.16 -5.75
C PRO A 505 -6.48 -5.66 -5.40
N GLU A 506 -5.33 -6.23 -5.77
CA GLU A 506 -4.93 -7.62 -5.50
C GLU A 506 -4.57 -7.83 -4.02
N ASP A 507 -4.05 -6.80 -3.34
CA ASP A 507 -3.65 -6.85 -1.92
C ASP A 507 -4.86 -6.68 -0.97
N SER A 508 -5.89 -5.92 -1.38
CA SER A 508 -7.13 -5.79 -0.60
C SER A 508 -7.98 -7.06 -0.62
N LEU A 509 -7.85 -7.91 -1.64
CA LEU A 509 -8.54 -9.21 -1.66
C LEU A 509 -7.95 -10.20 -0.64
N TYR A 510 -6.64 -10.14 -0.42
CA TYR A 510 -5.97 -10.95 0.60
C TYR A 510 -6.41 -10.59 2.02
N TYR A 511 -6.60 -9.28 2.31
CA TYR A 511 -7.12 -8.81 3.59
C TYR A 511 -8.61 -9.12 3.81
N ASN A 512 -9.42 -9.12 2.75
CA ASN A 512 -10.85 -9.42 2.85
C ASN A 512 -11.15 -10.92 2.97
N GLN A 513 -10.26 -11.81 2.51
CA GLN A 513 -10.43 -13.27 2.61
C GLN A 513 -10.27 -13.81 4.05
N LEU A 514 -9.50 -13.14 4.92
CA LEU A 514 -9.40 -13.50 6.34
C LEU A 514 -10.66 -13.16 7.16
N ASN A 515 -11.52 -12.26 6.64
CA ASN A 515 -12.71 -11.77 7.34
C ASN A 515 -14.04 -12.32 6.79
N ARG A 516 -14.02 -13.16 5.73
CA ARG A 516 -15.25 -13.68 5.09
C ARG A 516 -15.92 -14.84 5.82
N THR A 517 -15.35 -15.36 6.90
CA THR A 517 -16.00 -16.37 7.75
C THR A 517 -17.13 -15.81 8.63
N LEU A 518 -17.45 -14.51 8.55
CA LEU A 518 -18.46 -13.85 9.39
C LEU A 518 -19.80 -13.55 8.69
N ASP A 519 -19.95 -13.80 7.38
CA ASP A 519 -21.19 -13.46 6.65
C ASP A 519 -22.18 -14.64 6.49
N TYR A 520 -22.28 -15.50 7.50
CA TYR A 520 -23.32 -16.53 7.56
C TYR A 520 -24.05 -16.52 8.91
N GLN A 521 -24.65 -15.37 9.26
CA GLN A 521 -25.89 -15.34 10.05
C GLN A 521 -26.62 -14.01 9.79
N GLY A 522 -27.89 -14.10 9.41
CA GLY A 522 -28.59 -13.09 8.63
C GLY A 522 -28.82 -11.74 9.32
N SER A 523 -28.64 -10.66 8.56
CA SER A 523 -29.43 -9.44 8.73
C SER A 523 -29.41 -8.60 7.45
N LYS A 524 -30.52 -8.59 6.71
CA LYS A 524 -30.72 -7.67 5.58
C LYS A 524 -30.97 -6.26 6.12
N ARG A 525 -29.93 -5.42 6.23
CA ARG A 525 -30.11 -3.97 6.31
C ARG A 525 -29.19 -3.25 5.32
N LYS A 526 -29.83 -2.53 4.39
CA LYS A 526 -29.18 -1.68 3.37
C LYS A 526 -28.43 -0.51 4.05
N PRO A 527 -27.25 -0.09 3.56
CA PRO A 527 -26.54 1.05 4.12
C PRO A 527 -27.23 2.37 3.74
N ARG A 528 -27.40 3.25 4.73
CA ARG A 528 -27.78 4.66 4.54
C ARG A 528 -26.61 5.40 3.89
N LYS A 529 -26.91 6.16 2.84
CA LYS A 529 -25.95 7.07 2.17
C LYS A 529 -25.58 8.21 3.12
N LEU A 530 -24.28 8.51 3.20
CA LEU A 530 -23.75 9.84 3.51
C LEU A 530 -23.32 10.48 2.19
#